data_AF-A0A537R6Z4-F1
#
_entry.id   AF-A0A537R6Z4-F1
#
_cell.length_a   1.000
_cell.length_b   1.000
_cell.length_c   1.000
_cell.angle_alpha   90.00
_cell.angle_beta   90.00
_cell.angle_gamma   90.00
#
_symmetry.space_group_name_H-M   'P 1'
#
loop_
_entity.id
_entity.type
_entity.pdbx_description
1 polymer ?
#
loop_
_entity_poly.entity_id
_entity_poly.type
_entity_poly.pdbx_seq_one_letter_code
_entity_poly.pdbx_strand_id
1 'polypeptide(L)' 'ITVLMDKFDGKPLNSPNDIVVKSDDSIWFTDPPFGILGNYEGHVATPELPTNVYRFDPKAGKATVAVGDVNRPNGLAFSP' A
#
# COMPACT_ATOMS: atom_id res chain seq x y z
N ILE A 1 -5.10 -9.22 16.93
CA ILE A 1 -4.87 -8.41 15.71
C ILE A 1 -3.37 -8.37 15.49
N THR A 2 -2.89 -8.57 14.27
CA THR A 2 -1.46 -8.53 13.92
C THR A 2 -1.26 -7.52 12.80
N VAL A 3 -0.28 -6.62 12.95
CA VAL A 3 0.12 -5.68 11.90
C VAL A 3 1.12 -6.39 10.98
N LEU A 4 0.83 -6.44 9.68
CA LEU A 4 1.76 -7.00 8.68
C LEU A 4 2.79 -5.95 8.23
N MET A 5 2.36 -4.70 8.09
CA MET A 5 3.18 -3.58 7.66
C MET A 5 2.48 -2.26 7.99
N ASP A 6 3.19 -1.33 8.62
CA ASP A 6 2.77 0.05 8.84
C ASP A 6 3.77 1.07 8.27
N LYS A 7 4.96 0.60 7.87
CA LYS A 7 6.07 1.40 7.35
C LYS A 7 6.79 0.71 6.20
N PHE A 8 7.32 1.52 5.29
CA PHE A 8 8.26 1.11 4.25
C PHE A 8 9.53 1.96 4.36
N ASP A 9 10.71 1.34 4.35
CA ASP A 9 12.01 2.01 4.53
C ASP A 9 12.05 3.00 5.72
N GLY A 10 11.39 2.62 6.82
CA GLY A 10 11.31 3.40 8.05
C GLY A 10 10.28 4.52 8.07
N LYS A 11 9.61 4.80 6.94
CA LYS A 11 8.59 5.85 6.78
C LYS A 11 7.18 5.26 6.82
N PRO A 12 6.20 5.99 7.38
CA PRO A 12 4.81 5.56 7.36
C PRO A 12 4.28 5.43 5.93
N LEU A 13 3.42 4.44 5.71
CA LEU A 13 2.59 4.36 4.51
C LEU A 13 1.69 5.60 4.41
N ASN A 14 1.30 5.99 3.20
CA ASN A 14 0.48 7.17 2.98
C ASN A 14 -0.96 6.96 3.49
N SER A 15 -1.65 5.98 2.92
CA SER A 15 -3.02 5.58 3.27
C SER A 15 -3.39 4.33 2.47
N PRO A 16 -2.94 3.13 2.89
CA PRO A 16 -3.25 1.89 2.18
C PRO A 16 -4.76 1.73 1.94
N ASN A 17 -5.14 1.39 0.71
CA ASN A 17 -6.54 1.39 0.31
C ASN A 17 -7.02 0.02 -0.18
N ASP A 18 -6.76 -0.31 -1.45
CA ASP A 18 -7.19 -1.57 -2.04
C ASP A 18 -6.15 -2.66 -1.81
N ILE A 19 -6.62 -3.89 -1.56
CA ILE A 19 -5.79 -5.05 -1.25
C ILE A 19 -6.31 -6.30 -1.96
N VAL A 20 -5.40 -7.12 -2.49
CA VAL A 20 -5.70 -8.43 -3.08
C VAL A 20 -4.64 -9.44 -2.66
N VAL A 21 -5.09 -10.63 -2.27
CA VAL A 21 -4.22 -11.81 -2.12
C VAL A 21 -4.20 -12.55 -3.45
N LYS A 22 -3.01 -12.71 -4.04
CA LYS A 22 -2.84 -13.47 -5.28
C LYS A 22 -2.80 -14.98 -4.98
N SER A 23 -3.03 -15.81 -5.99
CA SER A 23 -2.98 -17.28 -5.92
C SER A 23 -1.65 -17.88 -5.45
N ASP A 24 -0.57 -17.09 -5.37
CA ASP A 24 0.73 -17.49 -4.84
C ASP A 24 0.96 -17.03 -3.38
N ASP A 25 -0.12 -16.66 -2.69
CA ASP A 25 -0.16 -16.11 -1.33
C ASP A 25 0.52 -14.74 -1.16
N SER A 26 1.04 -14.11 -2.23
CA SER A 26 1.55 -12.75 -2.10
C SER A 26 0.41 -11.75 -1.92
N ILE A 27 0.62 -10.80 -1.02
CA ILE A 27 -0.36 -9.76 -0.69
C ILE A 27 0.02 -8.51 -1.48
N TRP A 28 -0.93 -7.95 -2.23
CA TRP A 28 -0.72 -6.74 -3.01
C TRP A 28 -1.65 -5.66 -2.50
N PHE A 29 -1.13 -4.45 -2.35
CA PHE A 29 -1.95 -3.32 -1.91
C PHE A 29 -1.50 -2.01 -2.53
N THR A 30 -2.45 -1.09 -2.70
CA THR A 30 -2.19 0.29 -3.15
C THR A 30 -1.96 1.21 -1.96
N ASP A 31 -1.09 2.20 -2.12
CA ASP A 31 -0.81 3.23 -1.11
C ASP A 31 -0.96 4.65 -1.69
N PRO A 32 -2.19 5.04 -2.09
CA PRO A 32 -2.47 6.41 -2.48
C PRO A 32 -2.52 7.33 -1.24
N PRO A 33 -2.40 8.66 -1.41
CA PRO A 33 -2.41 9.60 -0.28
C PRO A 33 -3.82 9.97 0.19
N PHE A 34 -4.89 9.34 -0.31
CA PHE A 34 -6.24 9.89 -0.17
C PHE A 34 -6.67 10.14 1.28
N GLY A 35 -6.41 9.20 2.19
CA GLY A 35 -6.73 9.33 3.62
C GLY A 35 -5.93 10.42 4.37
N ILE A 36 -4.90 11.00 3.75
CA ILE A 36 -4.06 12.04 4.34
C ILE A 36 -4.16 13.42 3.68
N LEU A 37 -4.94 13.58 2.60
CA LEU A 37 -5.10 14.86 1.90
C LEU A 37 -6.04 15.85 2.59
N GLY A 38 -6.84 15.40 3.56
CA GLY A 38 -7.89 16.20 4.19
C GLY A 38 -8.65 15.42 5.26
N ASN A 39 -9.56 16.10 5.95
CA ASN A 39 -10.38 15.48 7.00
C ASN A 39 -11.64 14.76 6.49
N TYR A 40 -11.82 14.67 5.16
CA TYR A 40 -12.99 14.01 4.57
C TYR A 40 -12.86 12.47 4.61
N GLU A 41 -11.69 11.95 4.21
CA GLU A 41 -11.42 10.50 4.19
C GLU A 41 -10.59 10.04 5.40
N GLY A 42 -9.93 10.97 6.11
CA GLY A 42 -9.09 10.66 7.25
C GLY A 42 -8.64 11.91 8.00
N HIS A 43 -7.33 12.13 8.07
CA HIS A 43 -6.74 13.26 8.78
C HIS A 43 -5.58 13.83 7.98
N VAL A 44 -5.34 15.13 8.06
CA VAL A 44 -4.24 15.75 7.31
C VAL A 44 -2.88 15.25 7.80
N ALA A 45 -2.06 14.74 6.88
CA ALA A 45 -0.64 14.44 7.11
C ALA A 45 0.18 14.70 5.83
N THR A 46 1.49 14.88 5.98
CA THR A 46 2.39 15.04 4.83
C THR A 46 2.86 13.65 4.35
N PRO A 47 2.64 13.28 3.08
CA PRO A 47 3.18 12.03 2.51
C PRO A 47 4.70 11.96 2.69
N GLU A 48 5.21 10.84 3.24
CA GLU A 48 6.66 10.61 3.38
C GLU A 48 7.22 9.67 2.29
N LEU A 49 6.33 8.96 1.60
CA LEU A 49 6.63 8.00 0.54
C LEU A 49 5.97 8.43 -0.79
N PRO A 50 6.55 8.03 -1.94
CA PRO A 50 5.82 8.06 -3.20
C PRO A 50 4.54 7.23 -3.11
N THR A 51 3.61 7.47 -4.05
CA THR A 51 2.44 6.61 -4.17
C THR A 51 2.86 5.36 -4.93
N ASN A 52 2.57 4.19 -4.36
CA ASN A 52 3.10 2.92 -4.84
C ASN A 52 2.03 1.83 -4.82
N VAL A 53 2.26 0.79 -5.61
CA VAL A 53 1.69 -0.54 -5.38
C VAL A 53 2.78 -1.40 -4.76
N TYR A 54 2.49 -1.98 -3.60
CA TYR A 54 3.42 -2.87 -2.91
C TYR A 54 3.02 -4.33 -3.11
N ARG A 55 4.03 -5.20 -3.19
CA ARG A 55 3.89 -6.65 -3.04
C ARG A 55 4.55 -7.05 -1.71
N PHE A 56 3.78 -7.63 -0.81
CA PHE A 56 4.23 -8.16 0.46
C PHE A 56 4.29 -9.70 0.40
N ASP A 57 5.44 -10.25 0.77
CA ASP A 57 5.65 -11.68 0.96
C ASP A 57 5.40 -12.02 2.44
N PRO A 58 4.32 -12.75 2.77
CA PRO A 58 4.01 -13.10 4.15
C PRO A 58 4.99 -14.10 4.76
N LYS A 59 5.74 -14.87 3.95
CA LYS A 59 6.75 -15.81 4.45
C LYS A 59 8.02 -15.08 4.87
N ALA A 60 8.41 -14.05 4.11
CA ALA A 60 9.57 -13.22 4.42
C ALA A 60 9.27 -12.06 5.39
N GLY A 61 8.00 -11.68 5.52
CA GLY A 61 7.59 -10.49 6.29
C GLY A 61 8.10 -9.20 5.67
N LYS A 62 8.21 -9.13 4.34
CA LYS A 62 8.81 -7.99 3.62
C LYS A 62 7.97 -7.57 2.43
N ALA A 63 7.89 -6.26 2.22
CA ALA A 63 7.33 -5.67 1.02
C ALA A 63 8.41 -5.18 0.05
N THR A 64 8.06 -5.10 -1.23
CA THR A 64 8.79 -4.39 -2.28
C THR A 64 7.84 -3.51 -3.07
N VAL A 65 8.33 -2.39 -3.61
CA VAL A 65 7.58 -1.61 -4.61
C VAL A 65 7.48 -2.43 -5.89
N ALA A 66 6.26 -2.74 -6.31
CA ALA A 66 6.00 -3.43 -7.56
C ALA A 66 5.73 -2.46 -8.72
N VAL A 67 5.08 -1.34 -8.42
CA VAL A 67 4.77 -0.26 -9.37
C VAL A 67 4.89 1.08 -8.63
N GLY A 68 5.58 2.06 -9.21
CA GLY A 68 5.85 3.37 -8.57
C GLY A 68 5.65 4.58 -9.48
N ASP A 69 5.02 4.38 -10.65
CA ASP A 69 4.78 5.40 -11.68
C ASP A 69 3.28 5.70 -11.90
N VAL A 70 2.41 5.12 -11.06
CA VAL A 70 0.97 5.41 -11.04
C VAL A 70 0.69 6.45 -9.97
N ASN A 71 0.25 7.65 -10.34
CA ASN A 71 0.11 8.77 -9.41
C ASN A 71 -0.86 8.54 -8.24
N ARG A 72 -1.95 7.80 -8.44
CA ARG A 72 -2.97 7.53 -7.42
C ARG A 72 -3.49 6.10 -7.60
N PRO A 73 -2.68 5.08 -7.25
CA PRO A 73 -3.02 3.70 -7.55
C PRO A 73 -4.27 3.32 -6.76
N ASN A 74 -5.25 2.76 -7.46
CA ASN A 74 -6.46 2.24 -6.88
C ASN A 74 -7.05 1.15 -7.78
N GLY A 75 -7.69 0.16 -7.17
CA GLY A 75 -8.13 -1.07 -7.82
C GLY A 75 -6.96 -2.01 -8.10
N LEU A 76 -7.11 -3.26 -7.70
CA LEU A 76 -6.17 -4.33 -8.03
C LEU A 76 -6.96 -5.55 -8.48
N ALA A 77 -6.47 -6.19 -9.55
CA ALA A 77 -7.01 -7.45 -10.02
C ALA A 77 -5.89 -8.27 -10.66
N PHE A 78 -5.96 -9.59 -10.50
CA PHE A 78 -5.12 -10.54 -11.22
C PHE A 78 -5.98 -11.36 -12.16
N SER A 79 -5.44 -11.71 -13.32
CA SER A 79 -6.05 -12.75 -14.15
C SER A 79 -6.01 -14.10 -13.42
N PRO A 80 -6.93 -15.03 -13.77
CA PRO A 80 -6.89 -16.42 -13.28
C PRO A 80 -5.54 -17.11 -13.53
#